data_AF-R7YQF3-F1
#
_entry.id   AF-R7YQF3-F1
#
_cell.length_a   1.000
_cell.length_b   1.000
_cell.length_c   1.000
_cell.angle_alpha   90.00
_cell.angle_beta   90.00
_cell.angle_gamma   90.00
#
_symmetry.space_group_name_H-M   'P 1'
#
loop_
_entity.id
_entity.type
_entity.pdbx_description
1 polymer ?
#
loop_
_entity_poly.entity_id
_entity_poly.type
_entity_poly.pdbx_seq_one_letter_code
_entity_poly.pdbx_strand_id
1 'polypeptide(L)' 'MADPDDTASAPVNEPLDLAYDSHCNLVLGDVEETVYIVEEDDEEEDTVRTVKKQSEMLFVRGDSVVLISPQPPS' A
#
# COMPACT_ATOMS: atom_id res chain seq x y z
N MET A 1 28.59 30.86 18.27
CA MET A 1 28.39 30.68 16.82
C MET A 1 28.89 29.30 16.42
N ALA A 2 27.97 28.37 16.37
CA ALA A 2 27.82 27.30 15.39
C ALA A 2 26.31 26.99 15.45
N ASP A 3 25.63 27.10 14.32
CA ASP A 3 24.17 27.22 14.23
C ASP A 3 23.41 25.96 14.70
N PRO A 4 22.17 26.10 15.23
CA PRO A 4 21.38 25.00 15.78
C PRO A 4 20.57 24.21 14.74
N ASP A 5 21.06 24.12 13.49
CA ASP A 5 20.28 23.57 12.37
C ASP A 5 21.22 23.02 11.29
N ASP A 6 21.86 21.87 11.54
CA ASP A 6 22.29 21.00 10.43
C ASP A 6 22.46 19.55 10.89
N THR A 7 21.33 18.91 11.18
CA THR A 7 21.22 17.49 10.86
C THR A 7 19.81 17.32 10.36
N ALA A 8 19.59 17.72 9.10
CA ALA A 8 18.53 17.15 8.31
C ALA A 8 18.74 15.63 8.32
N SER A 9 18.09 14.95 9.26
CA SER A 9 17.90 13.52 9.19
C SER A 9 17.14 13.32 7.89
N ALA A 10 17.86 12.94 6.84
CA ALA A 10 17.22 12.36 5.67
C ALA A 10 16.21 11.33 6.20
N PRO A 11 14.98 11.25 5.63
CA PRO A 11 14.09 10.17 6.01
C PRO A 11 14.89 8.90 5.79
N VAL A 12 15.17 8.20 6.89
CA VAL A 12 15.80 6.91 6.84
C VAL A 12 14.89 6.13 5.90
N ASN A 13 15.45 5.58 4.82
CA ASN A 13 14.79 4.52 4.08
C ASN A 13 14.67 3.37 5.08
N GLU A 14 13.69 3.47 5.97
CA GLU A 14 13.25 2.40 6.84
C GLU A 14 12.91 1.27 5.88
N PRO A 15 13.46 0.07 6.07
CA PRO A 15 13.11 -1.06 5.23
C PRO A 15 11.60 -1.24 5.37
N LEU A 16 10.87 -1.02 4.28
CA LEU A 16 9.47 -1.43 4.21
C LEU A 16 9.45 -2.91 4.59
N ASP A 17 8.69 -3.25 5.62
CA ASP A 17 8.56 -4.62 6.12
C ASP A 17 7.91 -5.48 5.02
N LEU A 18 8.75 -5.99 4.12
CA LEU A 18 8.36 -6.78 2.95
C LEU A 18 8.95 -8.18 3.08
N ALA A 19 8.09 -9.17 3.19
CA ALA A 19 8.47 -10.59 3.10
C ALA A 19 7.52 -11.33 2.16
N TYR A 20 8.03 -12.35 1.48
CA TYR A 20 7.25 -13.19 0.59
C TYR A 20 7.72 -14.65 0.58
N ASP A 21 6.86 -15.56 0.10
CA ASP A 21 7.18 -16.97 -0.08
C ASP A 21 6.83 -17.50 -1.50
N SER A 22 7.02 -18.79 -1.72
CA SER A 22 6.73 -19.44 -3.02
C SER A 22 5.25 -19.52 -3.38
N HIS A 23 4.34 -19.30 -2.43
CA HIS A 23 2.91 -19.27 -2.65
C HIS A 23 2.42 -17.87 -2.98
N CYS A 24 3.31 -16.86 -2.99
CA CYS A 24 2.97 -15.44 -3.06
C CYS A 24 2.19 -14.94 -1.83
N ASN A 25 2.37 -15.57 -0.66
CA ASN A 25 1.99 -14.89 0.58
C ASN A 25 2.90 -13.68 0.76
N LEU A 26 2.34 -12.55 1.20
CA LEU A 26 3.06 -11.29 1.38
C LEU A 26 2.81 -10.75 2.79
N VAL A 27 3.88 -10.28 3.44
CA VAL A 27 3.79 -9.37 4.58
C VAL A 27 4.27 -8.01 4.09
N LEU A 28 3.46 -6.97 4.27
CA LEU A 28 3.69 -5.62 3.78
C LEU A 28 3.59 -4.63 4.94
N GLY A 29 4.56 -3.72 5.06
CA GLY A 29 4.53 -2.55 5.95
C GLY A 29 4.07 -1.28 5.25
N ASP A 30 3.44 -0.37 6.00
CA ASP A 30 2.93 0.95 5.57
C ASP A 30 2.13 0.91 4.25
N VAL A 31 0.96 0.27 4.30
CA VAL A 31 0.13 -0.03 3.12
C VAL A 31 -1.07 0.90 3.01
N GLU A 32 -1.27 1.45 1.80
CA GLU A 32 -2.56 2.00 1.35
C GLU A 32 -3.32 0.96 0.49
N GLU A 33 -4.41 0.43 1.01
CA GLU A 33 -5.35 -0.39 0.26
C GLU A 33 -6.36 0.51 -0.47
N THR A 34 -6.61 0.25 -1.75
CA THR A 34 -7.67 0.92 -2.54
C THR A 34 -8.67 -0.12 -3.04
N VAL A 35 -9.92 -0.02 -2.58
CA VAL A 35 -11.03 -0.90 -2.96
C VAL A 35 -12.03 -0.12 -3.81
N TYR A 36 -12.40 -0.67 -4.97
CA TYR A 36 -13.45 -0.13 -5.83
C TYR A 36 -14.72 -0.94 -5.62
N ILE A 37 -15.81 -0.26 -5.27
CA ILE A 37 -17.13 -0.85 -5.01
C ILE A 37 -18.06 -0.32 -6.09
N VAL A 38 -18.74 -1.22 -6.79
CA VAL A 38 -19.82 -0.87 -7.73
C VAL A 38 -21.11 -0.88 -6.94
N GLU A 39 -21.79 0.26 -6.87
CA GLU A 39 -23.11 0.40 -6.24
C GLU A 39 -24.15 0.39 -7.38
N GLU A 40 -24.98 -0.65 -7.42
CA GLU A 40 -26.10 -0.78 -8.36
C GLU A 40 -27.31 -0.03 -7.75
N ASP A 41 -27.73 1.07 -8.38
CA ASP A 41 -28.93 1.80 -7.98
C ASP A 41 -30.05 1.53 -9.00
N ASP A 42 -31.26 1.22 -8.52
CA ASP A 42 -32.38 0.70 -9.35
C ASP A 42 -32.89 1.70 -10.41
N GLU A 43 -32.47 2.96 -10.38
CA GLU A 43 -33.04 4.03 -11.20
C GLU A 43 -32.05 4.77 -12.12
N GLU A 44 -30.76 4.98 -11.78
CA GLU A 44 -29.81 5.72 -12.62
C GLU A 44 -28.34 5.27 -12.40
N GLU A 45 -27.64 4.92 -13.50
CA GLU A 45 -26.19 4.64 -13.69
C GLU A 45 -25.38 4.02 -12.54
N ASP A 46 -24.73 2.87 -12.81
CA ASP A 46 -23.74 2.26 -11.91
C ASP A 46 -22.70 3.28 -11.42
N THR A 47 -22.67 3.54 -10.12
CA THR A 47 -21.68 4.44 -9.52
C THR A 47 -20.52 3.64 -8.94
N VAL A 48 -19.28 4.03 -9.30
CA VAL A 48 -18.06 3.41 -8.74
C VAL A 48 -17.57 4.24 -7.57
N ARG A 49 -17.61 3.64 -6.38
CA ARG A 49 -17.10 4.22 -5.15
C ARG A 49 -15.70 3.70 -4.84
N THR A 50 -14.78 4.60 -4.51
CA THR A 50 -13.42 4.26 -4.08
C THR A 50 -13.28 4.37 -2.56
N VAL A 51 -12.80 3.31 -1.91
CA VAL A 51 -12.51 3.26 -0.49
C VAL A 51 -11.02 3.06 -0.29
N LYS A 52 -10.37 3.97 0.46
CA LYS A 52 -8.96 3.85 0.84
C LYS A 52 -8.82 3.47 2.31
N LYS A 53 -7.88 2.58 2.62
CA LYS A 53 -7.57 2.17 3.99
C LYS A 53 -6.06 2.13 4.22
N GLN A 54 -5.62 2.76 5.31
CA GLN A 54 -4.24 2.69 5.77
C GLN A 54 -4.07 1.54 6.75
N SER A 55 -2.99 0.77 6.60
CA SER A 55 -2.59 -0.28 7.54
C SER A 55 -1.08 -0.21 7.77
N GLU A 56 -0.68 -0.20 9.05
CA GLU A 56 0.75 -0.26 9.42
C GLU A 56 1.39 -1.57 8.97
N MET A 57 0.66 -2.69 9.11
CA MET A 57 1.05 -4.00 8.58
C MET A 57 -0.13 -4.74 7.94
N LEU A 58 0.12 -5.42 6.84
CA LEU A 58 -0.86 -6.22 6.09
C LEU A 58 -0.28 -7.58 5.69
N PHE A 59 -1.01 -8.65 5.99
CA PHE A 59 -0.74 -9.99 5.47
C PHE A 59 -1.68 -10.30 4.32
N VAL A 60 -1.13 -10.59 3.14
CA VAL A 60 -1.88 -11.00 1.94
C VAL A 60 -1.65 -12.47 1.69
N ARG A 61 -2.73 -13.25 1.57
CA ARG A 61 -2.67 -14.67 1.22
C ARG A 61 -2.49 -14.85 -0.28
N GLY A 62 -1.52 -15.65 -0.67
CA GLY A 62 -1.09 -15.82 -2.05
C GLY A 62 -2.15 -16.35 -3.01
N ASP A 63 -3.11 -17.14 -2.54
CA ASP A 63 -4.25 -17.62 -3.35
C ASP A 63 -5.12 -16.46 -3.92
N SER A 64 -5.10 -15.28 -3.30
CA SER A 64 -5.85 -14.11 -3.76
C SER A 64 -5.08 -13.17 -4.69
N VAL A 65 -3.78 -13.43 -4.91
CA VAL A 65 -2.92 -12.55 -5.70
C VAL A 65 -3.07 -12.88 -7.19
N VAL A 66 -3.52 -11.90 -7.99
CA VAL A 66 -3.68 -12.05 -9.44
C VAL A 66 -2.49 -11.45 -10.20
N LEU A 67 -2.01 -10.29 -9.77
CA LEU A 67 -0.92 -9.56 -10.43
C LEU A 67 -0.08 -8.81 -9.39
N ILE A 68 1.24 -8.85 -9.57
CA ILE A 68 2.21 -8.05 -8.82
C ILE A 68 2.91 -7.14 -9.83
N SER A 69 2.87 -5.83 -9.59
CA SER A 69 3.56 -4.83 -10.41
C SER A 69 4.62 -4.14 -9.56
N PRO A 70 5.93 -4.42 -9.76
CA PRO A 70 6.98 -3.70 -9.06
C PRO A 70 7.02 -2.25 -9.51
N GLN A 71 7.25 -1.33 -8.56
CA GLN A 71 7.50 0.07 -8.93
C GLN A 71 8.92 0.20 -9.52
N PRO A 72 9.11 1.00 -10.57
CA PRO A 72 10.45 1.30 -11.06
C PRO A 72 11.26 1.99 -9.96
N PRO A 73 12.58 1.76 -9.88
CA PRO A 73 13.42 2.51 -8.96
C PRO A 73 13.34 4.00 -9.28
N SER A 74 13.12 4.81 -8.25
CA SER A 74 13.13 6.28 -8.30
C SER A 74 14.52 6.84 -8.60
#